data_AF-A0A975EI11-F1
#
_entry.id   AF-A0A975EI11-F1
#
_cell.length_a   1.000
_cell.length_b   1.000
_cell.length_c   1.000
_cell.angle_alpha   90.00
_cell.angle_beta   90.00
_cell.angle_gamma   90.00
#
_symmetry.space_group_name_H-M   'P 1'
#
loop_
_entity.id
_entity.type
_entity.pdbx_description
1 polymer ?
#
loop_
_entity_poly.entity_id
_entity_poly.type
_entity_poly.pdbx_seq_one_letter_code
_entity_poly.pdbx_strand_id
1 'polypeptide(L)'
;MKKPPLEFVEVAIQIASERFSASITGGGFEWISGIYEAYESDGSPADLNRWIVDRFAREFRCVNARPNWLNNEIPWPFMDGRPMLFVGELNGGISERESSGEMFFLFAGYFEEEAGLRRETKVITQTDSASLL
;
A
#
# COMPACT_ATOMS: atom_id res chain seq x y z
N MET A 1 2.42 -26.92 -7.49
CA MET A 1 2.17 -27.43 -6.12
C MET A 1 1.63 -26.27 -5.32
N LYS A 2 0.49 -26.46 -4.63
CA LYS A 2 -0.15 -25.44 -3.81
C LYS A 2 0.80 -24.97 -2.71
N LYS A 3 0.92 -23.65 -2.53
CA LYS A 3 1.65 -23.07 -1.40
C LYS A 3 0.76 -23.04 -0.16
N PRO A 4 1.27 -23.38 1.03
CA PRO A 4 0.52 -23.24 2.28
C PRO A 4 0.25 -21.75 2.56
N PRO A 5 -0.84 -21.41 3.29
CA PRO A 5 -1.24 -20.02 3.53
C PRO A 5 -0.13 -19.14 4.12
N LEU A 6 0.65 -19.68 5.06
CA LEU A 6 1.75 -18.92 5.68
C LEU A 6 2.83 -18.54 4.67
N GLU A 7 3.29 -19.49 3.86
CA GLU A 7 4.30 -19.23 2.82
C GLU A 7 3.78 -18.25 1.77
N PHE A 8 2.50 -18.33 1.42
CA PHE A 8 1.87 -17.35 0.53
C PHE A 8 1.90 -15.93 1.11
N VAL A 9 1.51 -15.78 2.38
CA VAL A 9 1.47 -14.47 3.07
C VAL A 9 2.86 -13.87 3.17
N GLU A 10 3.89 -14.68 3.50
CA GLU A 10 5.28 -14.23 3.55
C GLU A 10 5.75 -13.68 2.20
N VAL A 11 5.53 -14.43 1.13
CA VAL A 11 5.88 -14.01 -0.24
C VAL A 11 5.10 -12.75 -0.64
N ALA A 12 3.82 -12.68 -0.28
CA ALA A 12 3.00 -11.51 -0.58
C ALA A 12 3.47 -10.25 0.16
N ILE A 13 3.80 -10.34 1.45
CA ILE A 13 4.36 -9.23 2.22
C ILE A 13 5.68 -8.75 1.62
N GLN A 14 6.56 -9.69 1.25
CA GLN A 14 7.83 -9.37 0.61
C GLN A 14 7.62 -8.64 -0.72
N ILE A 15 6.72 -9.14 -1.58
CA ILE A 15 6.42 -8.52 -2.87
C ILE A 15 5.79 -7.14 -2.69
N ALA A 16 4.83 -6.98 -1.76
CA ALA A 16 4.24 -5.66 -1.48
C ALA A 16 5.32 -4.64 -1.11
N SER A 17 6.25 -5.02 -0.22
CA SER A 17 7.36 -4.18 0.20
C SER A 17 8.30 -3.83 -0.95
N GLU A 18 8.93 -4.85 -1.56
CA GLU A 18 10.02 -4.65 -2.52
C GLU A 18 9.54 -4.15 -3.88
N ARG A 19 8.33 -4.53 -4.29
CA ARG A 19 7.82 -4.26 -5.63
C ARG A 19 6.75 -3.20 -5.66
N PHE A 20 6.19 -2.77 -4.54
CA PHE A 20 5.11 -1.77 -4.52
C PHE A 20 5.30 -0.67 -3.48
N SER A 21 6.38 -0.69 -2.69
CA SER A 21 6.60 0.25 -1.58
C SER A 21 5.41 0.26 -0.62
N ALA A 22 4.82 -0.91 -0.34
CA ALA A 22 3.59 -1.05 0.41
C ALA A 22 3.71 -2.08 1.54
N SER A 23 3.22 -1.73 2.73
CA SER A 23 3.02 -2.69 3.81
C SER A 23 1.63 -3.33 3.77
N ILE A 24 1.53 -4.53 4.32
CA ILE A 24 0.25 -5.20 4.60
C ILE A 24 0.12 -5.26 6.12
N THR A 25 -0.61 -4.31 6.72
CA THR A 25 -0.82 -4.23 8.16
C THR A 25 -2.28 -3.96 8.50
N GLY A 26 -2.70 -4.26 9.74
CA GLY A 26 -4.07 -4.02 10.21
C GLY A 26 -5.12 -4.64 9.28
N GLY A 27 -5.97 -3.79 8.68
CA GLY A 27 -6.99 -4.20 7.71
C GLY A 27 -6.48 -4.91 6.44
N GLY A 28 -5.16 -4.93 6.21
CA GLY A 28 -4.54 -5.71 5.13
C GLY A 28 -4.56 -7.22 5.34
N PHE A 29 -4.77 -7.73 6.56
CA PHE A 29 -4.78 -9.17 6.82
C PHE A 29 -6.05 -9.88 6.32
N GLU A 30 -7.21 -9.22 6.40
CA GLU A 30 -8.44 -9.74 5.80
C GLU A 30 -8.34 -9.70 4.27
N TRP A 31 -7.80 -8.60 3.74
CA TRP A 31 -7.54 -8.44 2.31
C TRP A 31 -6.64 -9.56 1.76
N ILE A 32 -5.50 -9.84 2.41
CA ILE A 32 -4.57 -10.87 1.90
C ILE A 32 -5.18 -12.27 1.96
N SER A 33 -6.07 -12.54 2.91
CA SER A 33 -6.81 -13.80 2.98
C SER A 33 -7.72 -13.98 1.75
N GLY A 34 -8.45 -12.94 1.36
CA GLY A 34 -9.24 -12.96 0.12
C GLY A 34 -8.39 -13.08 -1.16
N ILE A 35 -7.16 -12.53 -1.14
CA ILE A 35 -6.21 -12.72 -2.24
C ILE A 35 -5.71 -14.17 -2.31
N TYR A 36 -5.51 -14.84 -1.17
CA TYR A 36 -5.16 -16.27 -1.13
C TYR A 36 -6.31 -17.16 -1.65
N GLU A 37 -7.55 -16.87 -1.28
CA GLU A 37 -8.73 -17.58 -1.81
C GLU A 37 -8.86 -17.43 -3.34
N ALA A 38 -8.56 -16.23 -3.86
CA ALA A 38 -8.52 -16.01 -5.30
C ALA A 38 -7.40 -16.82 -5.98
N TYR A 39 -6.22 -16.89 -5.36
CA TYR A 39 -5.11 -17.75 -5.84
C TYR A 39 -5.52 -19.22 -5.91
N GLU A 40 -6.22 -19.72 -4.90
CA GLU A 40 -6.75 -21.08 -4.88
C GLU A 40 -7.79 -21.30 -5.99
N SER A 41 -8.70 -20.34 -6.16
CA SER A 41 -9.76 -20.37 -7.18
C SER A 41 -9.21 -20.34 -8.60
N ASP A 42 -8.08 -19.66 -8.83
CA ASP A 42 -7.35 -19.61 -10.10
C ASP A 42 -6.56 -20.91 -10.40
N GLY A 43 -6.72 -21.95 -9.58
CA GLY A 43 -6.06 -23.24 -9.75
C GLY A 43 -4.62 -23.27 -9.22
N SER A 44 -4.26 -22.36 -8.32
CA SER A 44 -2.93 -22.25 -7.71
C SER A 44 -1.79 -22.20 -8.74
N PRO A 45 -1.69 -21.12 -9.53
CA PRO A 45 -0.65 -20.95 -10.54
C PRO A 45 0.76 -21.27 -10.02
N ALA A 46 1.56 -21.92 -10.87
CA ALA A 46 2.88 -22.41 -10.49
C ALA A 46 3.88 -21.29 -10.19
N ASP A 47 3.80 -20.19 -10.95
CA ASP A 47 4.61 -18.98 -10.71
C ASP A 47 3.86 -18.03 -9.78
N LEU A 48 3.97 -18.32 -8.48
CA LEU A 48 3.31 -17.53 -7.43
C LEU A 48 3.75 -16.06 -7.46
N ASN A 49 5.06 -15.81 -7.62
CA ASN A 49 5.59 -14.46 -7.59
C ASN A 49 4.98 -13.59 -8.69
N ARG A 50 4.96 -14.10 -9.93
CA ARG A 50 4.36 -13.39 -11.04
C ARG A 50 2.86 -13.17 -10.81
N TRP A 51 2.15 -14.19 -10.33
CA TRP A 51 0.71 -14.06 -10.07
C TRP A 51 0.42 -12.98 -9.02
N ILE A 52 1.18 -12.93 -7.92
CA ILE A 52 1.04 -11.89 -6.89
C ILE A 52 1.37 -10.51 -7.48
N VAL A 53 2.46 -10.38 -8.24
CA VAL A 53 2.85 -9.10 -8.87
C VAL A 53 1.74 -8.59 -9.79
N ASP A 54 1.20 -9.45 -10.65
CA ASP A 54 0.12 -9.08 -11.59
C ASP A 54 -1.17 -8.70 -10.85
N ARG A 55 -1.47 -9.38 -9.74
CA ARG A 55 -2.61 -9.06 -8.86
C ARG A 55 -2.40 -7.72 -8.17
N PHE A 56 -1.25 -7.52 -7.54
CA PHE A 56 -0.92 -6.34 -6.75
C PHE A 56 -0.79 -5.07 -7.57
N ALA A 57 -0.35 -5.16 -8.82
CA ALA A 57 -0.31 -4.03 -9.75
C ALA A 57 -1.69 -3.37 -9.99
N ARG A 58 -2.79 -4.10 -9.75
CA ARG A 58 -4.15 -3.58 -9.88
C ARG A 58 -4.69 -2.98 -8.57
N GLU A 59 -4.07 -3.32 -7.44
CA GLU A 59 -4.57 -3.02 -6.11
C GLU A 59 -3.76 -1.86 -5.48
N PHE A 60 -2.43 -1.94 -5.48
CA PHE A 60 -1.52 -0.88 -5.02
C PHE A 60 -1.31 0.19 -6.08
N ARG A 61 -2.37 0.97 -6.33
CA ARG A 61 -2.39 1.99 -7.38
C ARG A 61 -1.73 3.29 -6.93
N CYS A 62 -1.10 3.96 -7.88
CA CYS A 62 -0.48 5.28 -7.73
C CYS A 62 -0.95 6.19 -8.87
N VAL A 63 -1.16 7.49 -8.61
CA VAL A 63 -1.51 8.46 -9.67
C VAL A 63 -0.32 8.77 -10.58
N ASN A 64 0.86 9.03 -9.99
CA ASN A 64 2.06 9.44 -10.73
C ASN A 64 3.23 8.47 -10.50
N ALA A 65 3.76 8.48 -9.28
CA ALA A 65 4.89 7.66 -8.86
C ALA A 65 4.56 6.94 -7.56
N ARG A 66 5.39 5.97 -7.16
CA ARG A 66 5.28 5.30 -5.86
C ARG A 66 5.78 6.22 -4.74
N PRO A 67 5.28 6.05 -3.50
CA PRO A 67 5.76 6.83 -2.37
C PRO A 67 7.25 6.57 -2.12
N ASN A 68 8.00 7.64 -1.89
CA ASN A 68 9.39 7.56 -1.44
C ASN A 68 9.47 7.74 0.08
N TRP A 69 9.32 6.65 0.81
CA TRP A 69 9.33 6.65 2.28
C TRP A 69 10.68 7.08 2.86
N LEU A 70 10.66 7.90 3.91
CA LEU A 70 11.87 8.46 4.53
C LEU A 70 12.54 7.52 5.54
N ASN A 71 11.72 6.91 6.38
CA ASN A 71 12.15 5.95 7.39
C ASN A 71 11.68 4.60 6.87
N ASN A 72 12.47 3.51 6.97
CA ASN A 72 12.18 2.17 6.41
C ASN A 72 10.76 1.58 6.68
N GLU A 73 9.92 2.29 7.42
CA GLU A 73 8.47 2.20 7.45
C GLU A 73 7.85 2.52 6.09
N ILE A 74 7.09 1.57 5.56
CA ILE A 74 6.40 1.65 4.27
C ILE A 74 4.87 1.60 4.43
N PRO A 75 4.26 2.49 5.25
CA PRO A 75 2.86 2.36 5.66
C PRO A 75 1.91 2.55 4.48
N TRP A 76 1.27 1.47 4.02
CA TRP A 76 0.17 1.58 3.05
C TRP A 76 -1.17 1.51 3.77
N PRO A 77 -1.98 2.59 3.77
CA PRO A 77 -3.25 2.57 4.46
C PRO A 77 -4.28 1.70 3.72
N PHE A 78 -5.03 0.95 4.51
CA PHE A 78 -6.22 0.23 4.07
C PHE A 78 -7.48 0.98 4.50
N MET A 79 -8.53 0.82 3.70
CA MET A 79 -9.86 1.32 3.97
C MET A 79 -10.88 0.32 3.45
N ASP A 80 -11.80 -0.10 4.32
CA ASP A 80 -12.80 -1.13 4.04
C ASP A 80 -12.18 -2.40 3.41
N GLY A 81 -11.11 -2.89 4.03
CA GLY A 81 -10.40 -4.08 3.58
C GLY A 81 -9.69 -3.95 2.23
N ARG A 82 -9.47 -2.74 1.69
CA ARG A 82 -8.75 -2.53 0.43
C ARG A 82 -7.61 -1.52 0.55
N PRO A 83 -6.49 -1.70 -0.20
CA PRO A 83 -5.44 -0.70 -0.29
C PRO A 83 -5.99 0.62 -0.85
N MET A 84 -5.64 1.74 -0.22
CA MET A 84 -6.00 3.06 -0.77
C MET A 84 -5.13 3.42 -1.98
N LEU A 85 -5.62 4.34 -2.83
CA LEU A 85 -4.87 4.90 -3.95
C LEU A 85 -3.84 5.90 -3.43
N PHE A 86 -2.56 5.72 -3.76
CA PHE A 86 -1.56 6.75 -3.50
C PHE A 86 -1.71 7.91 -4.50
N VAL A 87 -1.87 9.13 -3.98
CA VAL A 87 -2.13 10.33 -4.78
C VAL A 87 -0.82 11.09 -5.04
N GLY A 88 0.03 11.21 -4.03
CA GLY A 88 1.30 11.94 -4.14
C GLY A 88 1.89 12.28 -2.79
N GLU A 89 3.06 12.92 -2.83
CA GLU A 89 3.81 13.36 -1.66
C GLU A 89 4.03 14.88 -1.69
N LEU A 90 4.09 15.50 -0.51
CA LEU A 90 4.30 16.93 -0.33
C LEU A 90 5.36 17.17 0.75
N ASN A 91 6.34 18.03 0.44
CA ASN A 91 7.31 18.52 1.42
C ASN A 91 6.63 19.53 2.37
N GLY A 92 6.88 19.43 3.68
CA GLY A 92 6.27 20.25 4.72
C GLY A 92 6.76 21.69 4.86
N GLY A 93 7.31 22.29 3.80
CA GLY A 93 7.74 23.68 3.80
C GLY A 93 6.63 24.61 3.33
N ILE A 94 6.19 25.54 4.20
CA ILE A 94 5.28 26.64 3.83
C ILE A 94 6.04 27.69 2.97
N SER A 95 7.37 27.64 2.95
CA SER A 95 8.22 28.46 2.07
C SER A 95 9.55 27.75 1.74
N GLU A 96 10.21 28.14 0.63
CA GLU A 96 11.53 27.63 0.20
C GLU A 96 12.65 27.78 1.26
N ARG A 97 12.41 28.52 2.35
CA ARG A 97 13.38 28.78 3.42
C ARG A 97 13.23 27.92 4.66
N GLU A 98 12.15 27.16 4.81
CA GLU A 98 11.88 26.36 5.99
C GLU A 98 11.51 24.94 5.57
N SER A 99 12.51 24.07 5.41
CA SER A 99 12.27 22.64 5.37
C SER A 99 12.06 22.15 6.80
N SER A 100 10.83 21.79 7.18
CA SER A 100 10.56 21.18 8.48
C SER A 100 11.11 19.75 8.61
N GLY A 101 11.65 19.20 7.52
CA GLY A 101 12.01 17.78 7.43
C GLY A 101 10.79 16.85 7.37
N GLU A 102 9.57 17.39 7.36
CA GLU A 102 8.34 16.60 7.30
C GLU A 102 7.93 16.32 5.85
N MET A 103 7.50 15.08 5.60
CA MET A 103 6.92 14.61 4.37
C MET A 103 5.49 14.14 4.62
N PHE A 104 4.57 14.59 3.77
CA PHE A 104 3.17 14.20 3.80
C PHE A 104 2.86 13.32 2.59
N PHE A 105 2.40 12.09 2.83
CA PHE A 105 2.00 11.13 1.82
C PHE A 105 0.47 11.03 1.78
N LEU A 106 -0.12 11.39 0.64
CA LEU A 106 -1.56 11.51 0.46
C LEU A 106 -2.16 10.25 -0.17
N PHE A 107 -3.21 9.73 0.45
CA PHE A 107 -3.96 8.55 -0.01
C PHE A 107 -5.45 8.87 -0.14
N ALA A 108 -6.10 8.33 -1.17
CA ALA A 108 -7.53 8.47 -1.40
C ALA A 108 -8.22 7.10 -1.49
N GLY A 109 -9.42 7.00 -0.92
CA GLY A 109 -10.31 5.85 -1.03
C GLY A 109 -11.64 6.28 -1.63
N TYR A 110 -12.24 5.40 -2.44
CA TYR A 110 -13.54 5.60 -3.07
C TYR A 110 -14.40 4.37 -2.82
N PHE A 111 -15.64 4.56 -2.37
CA PHE A 111 -16.58 3.49 -2.06
C PHE A 111 -17.96 3.83 -2.61
N GLU A 112 -18.56 2.86 -3.30
CA GLU A 112 -19.97 2.93 -3.64
C GLU A 112 -20.77 2.48 -2.42
N GLU A 113 -21.64 3.36 -1.93
CA GLU A 113 -22.60 3.08 -0.86
C GLU A 113 -24.01 3.24 -1.43
N GLU A 114 -25.02 2.72 -0.71
CA GLU A 114 -26.43 2.86 -1.13
C GLU A 114 -26.83 4.33 -1.36
N ALA A 115 -26.20 5.26 -0.63
CA ALA A 115 -26.44 6.70 -0.74
C ALA A 115 -25.55 7.42 -1.77
N GLY A 116 -24.64 6.72 -2.45
CA GLY A 116 -23.73 7.29 -3.45
C GLY A 116 -22.26 7.02 -3.16
N LEU A 117 -21.36 7.80 -3.76
CA LEU A 117 -19.91 7.60 -3.65
C LEU A 117 -19.34 8.28 -2.40
N ARG A 118 -18.85 7.51 -1.43
CA ARG A 118 -18.03 8.02 -0.32
C ARG A 118 -16.59 8.18 -0.78
N ARG A 119 -16.01 9.34 -0.51
CA ARG A 119 -14.58 9.62 -0.71
C ARG A 119 -13.94 9.94 0.64
N GLU A 120 -12.85 9.27 0.93
CA GLU A 120 -12.03 9.58 2.10
C GLU A 120 -10.57 9.77 1.71
N THR A 121 -9.86 10.52 2.54
CA THR A 121 -8.46 10.86 2.35
C THR A 121 -7.70 10.56 3.63
N LYS A 122 -6.54 9.93 3.51
CA LYS A 122 -5.60 9.72 4.62
C LYS A 122 -4.27 10.37 4.28
N VAL A 123 -3.65 10.96 5.29
CA VAL A 123 -2.30 11.53 5.19
C VAL A 123 -1.41 10.76 6.16
N ILE A 124 -0.30 10.25 5.65
CA ILE A 124 0.78 9.74 6.48
C ILE A 124 1.86 10.81 6.56
N THR A 125 2.32 11.11 7.77
CA THR A 125 3.43 12.04 7.98
C THR A 125 4.67 11.27 8.40
N GLN A 126 5.80 11.53 7.76
CA GLN A 126 7.11 11.07 8.21
C GLN A 126 8.04 12.26 8.37
N THR A 127 8.87 12.25 9.41
CA THR A 127 9.92 13.25 9.61
C THR A 127 11.26 12.63 9.26
N ASP A 128 12.05 13.34 8.46
CA ASP A 128 13.43 12.98 8.18
C ASP A 128 14.26 13.14 9.46
N SER A 129 14.72 12.01 9.98
CA SER A 129 15.52 11.97 11.20
C SER A 129 16.86 12.69 11.05
N ALA A 130 17.36 12.88 9.82
CA ALA A 130 18.57 13.66 9.55
C ALA A 130 18.37 15.18 9.68
N SER A 131 17.12 15.66 9.69
CA SER A 131 16.77 17.07 9.85
C SER A 131 16.61 17.50 11.32
N LEU A 132 16.79 16.58 12.27
CA LEU A 132 16.65 16.80 13.72
C LEU A 132 18.00 16.97 14.46
N LEU A 133 19.12 17.07 13.74
CA LEU A 133 20.48 17.26 14.25
C LEU A 133 21.09 18.57 13.72
#